data_AF-A0A9P6SWI9-F1
#
_entry.id   AF-A0A9P6SWI9-F1
#
_cell.length_a   1.000
_cell.length_b   1.000
_cell.length_c   1.000
_cell.angle_alpha   90.00
_cell.angle_beta   90.00
_cell.angle_gamma   90.00
#
_symmetry.space_group_name_H-M   'P 1'
#
loop_
_entity.id
_entity.type
_entity.pdbx_description
1 polymer ?
#
loop_
_entity_poly.entity_id
_entity_poly.type
_entity_poly.pdbx_seq_one_letter_code
_entity_poly.pdbx_strand_id
1 'polypeptide(L)'
;MREQKPQDSTLWTETPADREKRLRGEPKDADDEDPRRHKKSKRRGSDDDEFTQKSQADIEREEQIRKYNAEKRSESLFEAHATKYVKSKAWQQNAEDNPSARPFDREKDVLGGRRIDHRQRDELVKQAMDLGSKFSRGKKSSFL
;
A
#
# COMPACT_ATOMS: atom_id res chain seq x y z
N MET A 1 -11.52 29.63 -40.33
CA MET A 1 -10.22 29.50 -39.63
C MET A 1 -10.52 29.01 -38.22
N ARG A 2 -10.24 27.74 -37.89
CA ARG A 2 -10.36 27.25 -36.50
C ARG A 2 -9.01 27.47 -35.85
N GLU A 3 -8.94 28.41 -34.91
CA GLU A 3 -7.74 28.62 -34.08
C GLU A 3 -7.44 27.34 -33.29
N GLN A 4 -6.29 26.73 -33.56
CA GLN A 4 -5.77 25.69 -32.70
C GLN A 4 -5.11 26.37 -31.50
N LYS A 5 -5.68 26.17 -30.30
CA LYS A 5 -5.05 26.59 -29.05
C LYS A 5 -3.72 25.83 -28.88
N PRO A 6 -2.63 26.51 -28.46
CA PRO A 6 -1.36 25.83 -28.20
C PRO A 6 -1.58 24.76 -27.12
N GLN A 7 -1.16 23.53 -27.44
CA GLN A 7 -1.12 22.41 -26.52
C GLN A 7 0.10 22.60 -25.62
N ASP A 8 -0.07 23.34 -24.53
CA ASP A 8 1.01 23.56 -23.57
C ASP A 8 1.25 22.27 -22.78
N SER A 9 2.40 21.65 -23.03
CA SER A 9 2.89 20.44 -22.37
C SER A 9 3.42 20.72 -20.95
N THR A 10 2.67 21.49 -20.15
CA THR A 10 2.93 21.75 -18.73
C THR A 10 2.12 20.82 -17.83
N LEU A 11 1.98 19.55 -18.23
CA LEU A 11 1.20 18.50 -17.53
C LEU A 11 1.67 18.18 -16.09
N TRP A 12 2.75 18.81 -15.61
CA TRP A 12 3.22 18.66 -14.22
C TRP A 12 3.27 19.98 -13.42
N THR A 13 3.17 21.15 -14.07
CA THR A 13 3.28 22.45 -13.36
C THR A 13 2.09 23.34 -13.66
N GLU A 14 1.34 23.67 -12.62
CA GLU A 14 0.22 24.63 -12.66
C GLU A 14 0.69 26.00 -13.19
N THR A 15 -0.01 26.56 -14.18
CA THR A 15 0.27 27.91 -14.68
C THR A 15 -0.04 28.96 -13.60
N PRO A 16 0.60 30.15 -13.61
CA PRO A 16 0.30 31.20 -12.61
C PRO A 16 -1.18 31.60 -12.57
N ALA A 17 -1.86 31.59 -13.72
CA ALA A 17 -3.28 31.89 -13.82
C ALA A 17 -4.15 30.79 -13.21
N ASP A 18 -3.79 29.52 -13.37
CA ASP A 18 -4.52 28.40 -12.75
C ASP A 18 -4.38 28.38 -11.23
N ARG A 19 -3.20 28.79 -10.72
CA ARG A 19 -2.97 28.95 -9.29
C ARG A 19 -3.89 30.00 -8.68
N GLU A 20 -4.09 31.12 -9.38
CA GLU A 20 -5.00 32.18 -8.92
C GLU A 20 -6.46 31.71 -8.90
N LYS A 21 -6.91 30.98 -9.94
CA LYS A 21 -8.26 30.40 -9.99
C LYS A 21 -8.51 29.41 -8.85
N ARG A 22 -7.53 28.57 -8.55
CA ARG A 22 -7.58 27.66 -7.38
C ARG A 22 -7.66 28.44 -6.06
N LEU A 23 -6.89 29.52 -5.91
CA LEU A 23 -6.97 30.38 -4.72
C LEU A 23 -8.32 31.09 -4.61
N ARG A 24 -8.94 31.45 -5.74
CA ARG A 24 -10.28 32.04 -5.80
C ARG A 24 -11.41 31.02 -5.59
N GLY A 25 -11.08 29.73 -5.52
CA GLY A 25 -12.05 28.67 -5.28
C GLY A 25 -12.94 28.36 -6.50
N GLU A 26 -12.55 28.80 -7.69
CA GLU A 26 -13.27 28.40 -8.91
C GLU A 26 -12.97 26.93 -9.21
N PRO A 27 -14.00 26.08 -9.41
CA PRO A 27 -13.80 24.71 -9.83
C PRO A 27 -13.14 24.70 -11.23
N LYS A 28 -12.11 23.88 -11.39
CA LYS A 28 -11.51 23.61 -12.72
C LYS A 28 -12.49 22.75 -13.52
N ASP A 29 -13.31 23.40 -14.34
CA ASP A 29 -14.14 22.72 -15.33
C ASP A 29 -13.29 22.38 -16.57
N ALA A 30 -12.60 21.22 -16.54
CA ALA A 30 -12.10 20.44 -17.68
C ALA A 30 -11.26 19.28 -17.11
N ASP A 31 -11.70 18.02 -17.15
CA ASP A 31 -11.89 17.23 -18.37
C ASP A 31 -13.10 16.27 -18.27
N ASP A 32 -14.31 16.79 -18.53
CA ASP A 32 -15.56 16.02 -18.60
C ASP A 32 -16.14 16.00 -20.03
N GLU A 33 -15.33 15.66 -21.04
CA GLU A 33 -15.77 15.37 -22.42
C GLU A 33 -15.72 13.85 -22.73
N ASP A 34 -15.86 13.00 -21.71
CA ASP A 34 -16.13 11.57 -21.91
C ASP A 34 -17.37 11.13 -21.11
N PRO A 35 -18.56 11.01 -21.75
CA PRO A 35 -19.78 10.59 -21.07
C PRO A 35 -19.68 9.17 -20.47
N ARG A 36 -18.62 8.41 -20.75
CA ARG A 36 -18.40 7.07 -20.16
C ARG A 36 -17.69 7.11 -18.81
N ARG A 37 -17.08 8.23 -18.42
CA ARG A 37 -16.36 8.38 -17.12
C ARG A 37 -17.28 8.81 -15.97
N HIS A 38 -18.38 9.49 -16.26
CA HIS A 38 -19.35 9.96 -15.25
C HIS A 38 -20.06 8.86 -14.45
N LYS A 39 -20.03 7.59 -14.90
CA LYS A 39 -20.70 6.48 -14.18
C LYS A 39 -19.80 5.80 -13.14
N LYS A 40 -18.52 6.15 -13.05
CA LYS A 40 -17.56 5.52 -12.10
C LYS A 40 -17.07 6.42 -10.96
N SER A 41 -17.35 7.73 -10.98
CA SER A 41 -16.86 8.67 -9.95
C SER A 41 -17.81 8.86 -8.76
N LYS A 42 -19.09 8.45 -8.81
CA LYS A 42 -20.03 8.54 -7.68
C LYS A 42 -19.81 7.52 -6.53
N ARG A 43 -18.64 6.88 -6.43
CA ARG A 43 -18.35 5.92 -5.34
C ARG A 43 -17.06 6.20 -4.57
N ARG A 44 -16.45 7.38 -4.73
CA ARG A 44 -15.23 7.74 -4.00
C ARG A 44 -15.31 9.19 -3.58
N GLY A 45 -15.54 9.41 -2.29
CA GLY A 45 -15.58 10.73 -1.67
C GLY A 45 -16.96 11.06 -1.11
N SER A 46 -17.44 10.27 -0.16
CA SER A 46 -18.33 10.78 0.88
C SER A 46 -17.66 10.41 2.19
N ASP A 47 -16.84 11.32 2.71
CA ASP A 47 -16.48 11.39 4.14
C ASP A 47 -17.72 11.88 4.91
N ASP A 48 -18.83 11.16 4.73
CA ASP A 48 -20.02 11.32 5.53
C ASP A 48 -20.31 9.94 6.09
N ASP A 49 -19.87 9.76 7.33
CA ASP A 49 -20.07 8.60 8.18
C ASP A 49 -21.55 8.56 8.63
N GLU A 50 -22.47 8.73 7.68
CA GLU A 50 -23.87 8.40 7.87
C GLU A 50 -23.93 6.88 7.95
N PHE A 51 -24.04 6.40 9.20
CA PHE A 51 -24.49 5.07 9.56
C PHE A 51 -25.75 4.71 8.76
N THR A 52 -25.56 4.24 7.54
CA THR A 52 -26.60 3.56 6.77
C THR A 52 -26.96 2.37 7.63
N GLN A 53 -28.11 2.44 8.31
CA GLN A 53 -28.55 1.36 9.19
C GLN A 53 -28.52 0.07 8.38
N LYS A 54 -27.62 -0.84 8.79
CA LYS A 54 -27.43 -2.12 8.11
C LYS A 54 -28.78 -2.82 8.09
N SER A 55 -29.22 -3.26 6.92
CA SER A 55 -30.47 -4.02 6.84
C SER A 55 -30.32 -5.31 7.65
N GLN A 56 -31.44 -5.86 8.16
CA GLN A 56 -31.39 -7.13 8.91
C GLN A 56 -30.70 -8.24 8.12
N ALA A 57 -30.91 -8.28 6.80
CA ALA A 57 -30.24 -9.22 5.90
C ALA A 57 -28.71 -9.01 5.82
N ASP A 58 -28.23 -7.77 5.96
CA ASP A 58 -26.79 -7.49 5.99
C ASP A 58 -26.15 -7.97 7.30
N ILE A 59 -26.86 -7.82 8.42
CA ILE A 59 -26.40 -8.30 9.73
C ILE A 59 -26.29 -9.82 9.73
N GLU A 60 -27.32 -10.53 9.27
CA GLU A 60 -27.29 -11.99 9.16
C GLU A 60 -26.15 -12.49 8.26
N ARG A 61 -25.92 -11.81 7.14
CA ARG A 61 -24.81 -12.13 6.24
C ARG A 61 -23.46 -11.89 6.90
N GLU A 62 -23.29 -10.76 7.60
CA GLU A 62 -22.05 -10.47 8.35
C GLU A 62 -21.78 -11.54 9.41
N GLU A 63 -22.81 -12.01 10.12
CA GLU A 63 -22.66 -13.09 11.10
C GLU A 63 -22.25 -14.42 10.45
N GLN A 64 -22.86 -14.79 9.32
CA GLN A 64 -22.48 -15.98 8.57
C GLN A 64 -21.03 -15.91 8.09
N ILE A 65 -20.62 -14.75 7.53
CA ILE A 65 -19.23 -14.51 7.11
C ILE A 65 -18.28 -14.61 8.31
N ARG A 66 -18.66 -14.04 9.46
CA ARG A 66 -17.85 -14.08 10.68
C ARG A 66 -17.68 -15.51 11.19
N LYS A 67 -18.75 -16.31 11.23
CA LYS A 67 -18.70 -17.73 11.62
C LYS A 67 -17.81 -18.53 10.67
N TYR A 68 -17.99 -18.37 9.36
CA TYR A 68 -17.16 -19.03 8.35
C TYR A 68 -15.68 -18.65 8.49
N ASN A 69 -15.39 -17.36 8.65
CA ASN A 69 -14.02 -16.89 8.83
C ASN A 69 -13.41 -17.44 10.13
N ALA A 70 -14.15 -17.51 11.23
CA ALA A 70 -13.65 -18.10 12.48
C ALA A 70 -13.29 -19.58 12.34
N GLU A 71 -14.00 -20.35 11.51
CA GLU A 71 -13.75 -21.78 11.33
C GLU A 71 -12.70 -22.11 10.27
N LYS A 72 -12.68 -21.36 9.16
CA LYS A 72 -11.90 -21.71 7.95
C LYS A 72 -10.72 -20.79 7.68
N ARG A 73 -10.70 -19.59 8.26
CA ARG A 73 -9.63 -18.63 7.98
C ARG A 73 -8.44 -18.91 8.89
N SER A 74 -7.26 -19.04 8.28
CA SER A 74 -6.00 -19.01 9.01
C SER A 74 -5.77 -17.64 9.67
N GLU A 75 -4.87 -17.57 10.65
CA GLU A 75 -4.46 -16.31 11.28
C GLU A 75 -4.18 -15.21 10.22
N SER A 76 -4.67 -14.01 10.51
CA SER A 76 -4.38 -12.83 9.71
C SER A 76 -2.87 -12.56 9.71
N LEU A 77 -2.31 -12.04 8.61
CA LEU A 77 -0.89 -11.64 8.58
C LEU A 77 -0.57 -10.63 9.70
N PHE A 78 -1.49 -9.71 9.98
CA PHE A 78 -1.36 -8.75 11.07
C PHE A 78 -1.33 -9.45 12.43
N GLU A 79 -2.22 -10.42 12.64
CA GLU A 79 -2.29 -11.20 13.88
C GLU A 79 -1.06 -12.10 14.06
N ALA A 80 -0.62 -12.76 13.00
CA ALA A 80 0.62 -13.54 12.99
C ALA A 80 1.84 -12.66 13.32
N HIS A 81 1.89 -11.41 12.83
CA HIS A 81 2.97 -10.49 13.16
C HIS A 81 2.85 -9.95 14.59
N ALA A 82 1.64 -9.61 15.04
CA ALA A 82 1.39 -9.13 16.41
C ALA A 82 1.74 -10.21 17.44
N THR A 83 1.30 -11.45 17.23
CA THR A 83 1.64 -12.58 18.11
C THR A 83 3.13 -12.85 18.13
N LYS A 84 3.83 -12.79 16.98
CA LYS A 84 5.30 -12.91 16.91
C LYS A 84 5.98 -11.78 17.68
N TYR A 85 5.55 -10.54 17.49
CA TYR A 85 6.11 -9.35 18.14
C TYR A 85 6.00 -9.42 19.67
N VAL A 86 4.84 -9.88 20.18
CA VAL A 86 4.61 -10.09 21.61
C VAL A 86 5.46 -11.27 22.12
N LYS A 87 5.44 -12.42 21.43
CA LYS A 87 6.21 -13.61 21.82
C LYS A 87 7.71 -13.36 21.85
N SER A 88 8.23 -12.61 20.88
CA SER A 88 9.66 -12.28 20.80
C SER A 88 10.08 -11.19 21.78
N LYS A 89 9.14 -10.58 22.52
CA LYS A 89 9.40 -9.43 23.41
C LYS A 89 10.21 -8.34 22.70
N ALA A 90 9.97 -8.13 21.41
CA ALA A 90 10.74 -7.18 20.62
C ALA A 90 10.60 -5.76 21.20
N TRP A 91 9.46 -5.43 21.81
CA TRP A 91 9.26 -4.18 22.52
C TRP A 91 10.19 -3.97 23.73
N GLN A 92 10.64 -5.04 24.39
CA GLN A 92 11.59 -4.96 25.51
C GLN A 92 13.02 -4.81 25.00
N GLN A 93 13.39 -5.56 23.96
CA GLN A 93 14.74 -5.45 23.38
C GLN A 93 14.99 -4.10 22.72
N ASN A 94 13.95 -3.52 22.11
CA ASN A 94 14.01 -2.17 21.55
C ASN A 94 13.87 -1.06 22.61
N ALA A 95 13.57 -1.38 23.88
CA ALA A 95 13.48 -0.36 24.93
C ALA A 95 14.87 0.13 25.35
N GLU A 96 15.87 -0.76 25.35
CA GLU A 96 17.26 -0.41 25.67
C GLU A 96 18.01 0.15 24.44
N ASP A 97 17.64 -0.27 23.24
CA ASP A 97 18.33 0.13 22.01
C ASP A 97 17.32 0.28 20.85
N ASN A 98 16.58 1.40 20.83
CA ASN A 98 15.54 1.65 19.82
C ASN A 98 16.17 2.05 18.47
N PRO A 99 16.06 1.21 17.42
CA PRO A 99 16.75 1.46 16.14
C PRO A 99 16.21 2.68 15.38
N SER A 100 14.96 3.10 15.66
CA SER A 100 14.38 4.28 15.02
C SER A 100 14.77 5.60 15.69
N ALA A 101 15.23 5.54 16.96
CA ALA A 101 15.61 6.73 17.72
C ALA A 101 17.14 6.88 17.84
N ARG A 102 17.91 5.81 17.63
CA ARG A 102 19.38 5.85 17.64
C ARG A 102 19.92 6.44 16.32
N PRO A 103 21.00 7.25 16.36
CA PRO A 103 21.76 7.53 15.14
C PRO A 103 22.30 6.23 14.53
N PHE A 104 22.49 6.23 13.22
CA PHE A 104 23.05 5.09 12.50
C PHE A 104 24.42 4.70 13.05
N ASP A 105 24.56 3.44 13.46
CA ASP A 105 25.80 2.85 13.94
C ASP A 105 26.21 1.71 13.01
N ARG A 106 27.30 1.89 12.26
CA ARG A 106 27.78 0.88 11.30
C ARG A 106 28.01 -0.48 11.96
N GLU A 107 28.50 -0.53 13.19
CA GLU A 107 28.78 -1.80 13.85
C GLU A 107 27.51 -2.56 14.17
N LYS A 108 26.48 -1.87 14.64
CA LYS A 108 25.21 -2.50 15.03
C LYS A 108 24.24 -2.68 13.86
N ASP A 109 24.20 -1.71 12.95
CA ASP A 109 23.21 -1.65 11.85
C ASP A 109 23.72 -2.31 10.56
N VAL A 110 25.04 -2.39 10.35
CA VAL A 110 25.63 -2.99 9.13
C VAL A 110 26.40 -4.27 9.44
N LEU A 111 27.35 -4.22 10.37
CA LEU A 111 28.27 -5.33 10.65
C LEU A 111 27.68 -6.36 11.62
N GLY A 112 26.78 -5.94 12.50
CA GLY A 112 26.00 -6.78 13.41
C GLY A 112 24.90 -7.59 12.70
N GLY A 113 24.79 -7.44 11.38
CA GLY A 113 23.92 -8.23 10.53
C GLY A 113 24.07 -9.72 10.77
N ARG A 114 22.92 -10.37 10.97
CA ARG A 114 22.75 -11.81 11.25
C ARG A 114 23.64 -12.64 10.34
N ARG A 115 24.69 -13.25 10.91
CA ARG A 115 25.46 -14.29 10.21
C ARG A 115 24.50 -15.44 9.92
N ILE A 116 24.17 -15.63 8.64
CA ILE A 116 23.22 -16.66 8.21
C ILE A 116 23.89 -18.01 8.36
N ASP A 117 23.33 -18.86 9.22
CA ASP A 117 23.80 -20.23 9.40
C ASP A 117 23.61 -21.06 8.11
N HIS A 118 24.35 -22.16 7.95
CA HIS A 118 24.24 -23.02 6.77
C HIS A 118 22.79 -23.46 6.53
N ARG A 119 22.10 -23.90 7.58
CA ARG A 119 20.69 -24.31 7.49
C ARG A 119 19.77 -23.18 7.03
N GLN A 120 19.97 -21.96 7.55
CA GLN A 120 19.17 -20.80 7.14
C GLN A 120 19.45 -20.42 5.68
N ARG A 121 20.70 -20.56 5.21
CA ARG A 121 21.06 -20.39 3.80
C ARG A 121 20.31 -21.40 2.92
N ASP A 122 20.30 -22.68 3.31
CA ASP A 122 19.60 -23.72 2.54
C ASP A 122 18.09 -23.44 2.47
N GLU A 123 17.49 -23.01 3.59
CA GLU A 123 16.08 -22.61 3.65
C GLU A 123 15.78 -21.43 2.72
N LEU A 124 16.64 -20.39 2.71
CA LEU A 124 16.51 -19.26 1.80
C LEU A 124 16.63 -19.68 0.32
N VAL A 125 17.58 -20.55 -0.01
CA VAL A 125 17.76 -21.07 -1.37
C VAL A 125 16.51 -21.85 -1.81
N LYS A 126 15.96 -22.70 -0.94
CA LYS A 126 14.72 -23.43 -1.22
C LYS A 126 13.53 -22.50 -1.46
N GLN A 127 13.40 -21.45 -0.65
CA GLN A 127 12.35 -20.43 -0.86
C GLN A 127 12.55 -19.68 -2.18
N ALA A 128 13.77 -19.32 -2.54
CA ALA A 128 14.08 -18.62 -3.79
C ALA A 128 13.78 -19.47 -5.04
N MET A 129 13.97 -20.79 -4.96
CA MET A 129 13.62 -21.71 -6.05
C MET A 129 12.13 -21.66 -6.39
N ASP A 130 11.25 -21.60 -5.38
CA ASP A 130 9.79 -21.50 -5.59
C ASP A 130 9.41 -20.20 -6.31
N LEU A 131 10.09 -19.09 -6.01
CA LEU A 131 9.86 -17.80 -6.65
C LEU A 131 10.13 -17.81 -8.16
N GLY A 132 11.02 -18.67 -8.66
CA GLY A 132 11.29 -18.80 -10.08
C GLY A 132 10.11 -19.30 -10.91
N SER A 133 9.16 -20.01 -10.29
CA SER A 133 7.91 -20.42 -10.95
C SER A 133 6.88 -19.28 -11.02
N LYS A 134 6.92 -18.37 -10.05
CA LYS A 134 5.96 -17.27 -9.90
C LYS A 134 6.40 -16.01 -10.64
N PHE A 135 7.70 -15.82 -10.79
CA PHE A 135 8.30 -14.67 -11.46
C PHE A 135 9.16 -15.13 -12.63
N SER A 136 8.74 -14.81 -13.85
CA SER A 136 9.53 -15.07 -15.05
C SER A 136 10.78 -14.21 -15.04
N ARG A 137 11.95 -14.80 -15.28
CA ARG A 137 13.18 -14.03 -15.56
C ARG A 137 12.99 -13.27 -16.87
N GLY A 138 13.21 -11.95 -16.82
CA GLY A 138 13.19 -11.12 -18.02
C GLY A 138 14.30 -11.53 -18.99
N LYS A 139 13.97 -11.64 -20.28
CA LYS A 139 14.91 -12.05 -21.36
C LYS A 139 16.08 -11.09 -21.57
N LYS A 140 16.08 -9.94 -20.91
CA LYS A 140 17.10 -8.88 -20.98
C LYS A 140 17.60 -8.55 -19.57
N SER A 141 18.22 -9.52 -18.88
CA SER A 141 18.99 -9.22 -17.67
C SER A 141 20.46 -8.99 -18.03
N SER A 142 20.71 -7.95 -18.82
CA SER A 142 22.05 -7.39 -19.02
C SER A 142 22.20 -6.24 -18.04
N PHE A 143 22.45 -6.55 -16.77
CA PHE A 143 23.04 -5.58 -15.85
C PHE A 143 24.54 -5.80 -15.91
N LEU A 144 25.25 -4.70 -16.19
CA LEU A 144 26.71 -4.47 -16.31
C LEU A 144 27.65 -5.63 -15.96
#